data_AF-A0A8H3BP03-F1
#
_entry.id   AF-A0A8H3BP03-F1
#
_cell.length_a   1.000
_cell.length_b   1.000
_cell.length_c   1.000
_cell.angle_alpha   90.00
_cell.angle_beta   90.00
_cell.angle_gamma   90.00
#
_symmetry.space_group_name_H-M   'P 1'
#
loop_
_entity.id
_entity.type
_entity.pdbx_description
1 polymer ?
#
loop_
_entity_poly.entity_id
_entity_poly.type
_entity_poly.pdbx_seq_one_letter_code
_entity_poly.pdbx_strand_id
1 'polypeptide(L)'
;MSKVARASLDDLPNEVIVRILLYSDFRSILCYATTGRRGYNLVKSSATLQLQIELEVAGLEIVDSASDATTPCLLQDLKRYRDAWVDMKFGPAIEVPMPKDRILLWELREGSFISAYSTIHGRKLADAIQVIPLGSQELPKPIKIDFTFHEFTIDLSQKLVVLAVIDSSPQDHVRILFRSSETGLSHPLAQQPLILALLGFPILHKDTSSITLEIMDDILVAKFADIKSLSYEILIWNWKTTTLLNRISSRTGVCDLGLLDRQNLILYHAAPSYRSTALRAVSLRVYQNFLSPSENRNADHDTYMFASNDYSSLDYTFSFIFPEIHPSVSILPPALALRSDPIPGRLVHKTGSTKLASIRNGVLGLTFPLSYNPNLQPQDVTYRIFVSTSRLFDLIKNHPETTTFEWNTWGEHTTRWFSDDNQQADWISWLSGSRYLRSSPGVSYGSLTLTMVDFCPFSVKRHSEPHSNQIVPPTQPLKGRNANMEHRWTRTLRDWWNSRPDWTSSDERVFVDVVGSKIPTIVEVGLRYPVISRLGWRSVTLARPFPVKVWLIEGEHLIGKDFRGFGARTNQMTVCKLQT
;
A
#
# COMPACT_ATOMS: atom_id res chain seq x y z
N MET A 1 -0.75 -13.18 60.72
CA MET A 1 -1.05 -12.62 59.38
C MET A 1 0.24 -12.06 58.81
N SER A 2 0.86 -12.77 57.85
CA SER A 2 2.12 -12.31 57.25
C SER A 2 1.84 -11.14 56.31
N LYS A 3 2.65 -10.07 56.42
CA LYS A 3 2.65 -8.98 55.46
C LYS A 3 3.17 -9.56 54.14
N VAL A 4 2.29 -9.76 53.17
CA VAL A 4 2.70 -9.98 51.77
C VAL A 4 3.51 -8.75 51.37
N ALA A 5 4.83 -8.89 51.29
CA ALA A 5 5.70 -7.83 50.79
C ALA A 5 5.25 -7.52 49.36
N ARG A 6 4.78 -6.29 49.10
CA ARG A 6 4.55 -5.82 47.74
C ARG A 6 5.93 -5.69 47.08
N ALA A 7 6.30 -6.67 46.28
CA ALA A 7 7.47 -6.56 45.41
C ALA A 7 7.25 -5.39 44.45
N SER A 8 8.15 -4.41 44.46
CA SER A 8 8.15 -3.33 43.46
C SER A 8 8.85 -3.80 42.21
N LEU A 9 8.43 -3.30 41.05
CA LEU A 9 9.18 -3.51 39.80
C LEU A 9 10.61 -2.94 39.90
N ASP A 10 10.80 -1.93 40.76
CA ASP A 10 12.10 -1.35 41.06
C ASP A 10 13.04 -2.29 41.83
N ASP A 11 12.53 -3.37 42.43
CA ASP A 11 13.36 -4.33 43.15
C ASP A 11 13.96 -5.39 42.20
N LEU A 12 13.50 -5.44 40.94
CA LEU A 12 13.96 -6.42 39.96
C LEU A 12 15.29 -6.01 39.32
N PRO A 13 16.18 -6.97 38.97
CA PRO A 13 17.35 -6.71 38.14
C PRO A 13 16.97 -6.15 36.76
N ASN A 14 17.86 -5.35 36.18
CA ASN A 14 17.64 -4.70 34.88
C ASN A 14 17.37 -5.71 33.75
N GLU A 15 18.04 -6.87 33.78
CA GLU A 15 17.89 -7.96 32.81
C GLU A 15 16.48 -8.55 32.86
N VAL A 16 15.91 -8.68 34.06
CA VAL A 16 14.55 -9.19 34.26
C VAL A 16 13.53 -8.17 33.74
N ILE A 17 13.73 -6.89 34.05
CA ILE A 17 12.85 -5.82 33.53
C ILE A 17 12.91 -5.78 32.00
N VAL A 18 14.10 -5.87 31.39
CA VAL A 18 14.24 -5.94 29.93
C VAL A 18 13.45 -7.12 29.38
N ARG A 19 13.59 -8.33 29.96
CA ARG A 19 12.82 -9.49 29.52
C ARG A 19 11.31 -9.28 29.63
N ILE A 20 10.82 -8.68 30.71
CA ILE A 20 9.39 -8.36 30.88
C ILE A 20 8.93 -7.39 29.77
N LEU A 21 9.71 -6.35 29.51
CA LEU A 21 9.39 -5.34 28.50
C LEU A 21 9.38 -5.91 27.08
N LEU A 22 10.18 -6.94 26.78
CA LEU A 22 10.17 -7.61 25.47
C LEU A 22 8.84 -8.32 25.17
N TYR A 23 8.02 -8.62 26.18
CA TYR A 23 6.66 -9.15 25.99
C TYR A 23 5.58 -8.06 25.87
N SER A 24 5.97 -6.78 25.94
CA SER A 24 5.07 -5.64 25.86
C SER A 24 5.13 -4.99 24.47
N ASP A 25 4.10 -4.25 24.09
CA ASP A 25 4.15 -3.42 22.88
C ASP A 25 5.09 -2.21 23.06
N PHE A 26 5.57 -1.64 21.95
CA PHE A 26 6.48 -0.51 21.99
C PHE A 26 5.90 0.71 22.74
N ARG A 27 4.56 0.87 22.76
CA ARG A 27 3.90 1.96 23.50
C ARG A 27 4.09 1.79 24.99
N SER A 28 3.95 0.57 25.49
CA SER A 28 4.16 0.20 26.89
C SER A 28 5.62 0.35 27.29
N ILE A 29 6.56 -0.03 26.41
CA ILE A 29 8.00 0.18 26.62
C ILE A 29 8.31 1.68 26.75
N LEU A 30 7.76 2.50 25.85
CA LEU A 30 7.93 3.96 25.91
C LEU A 30 7.25 4.57 27.15
N CYS A 31 6.07 4.10 27.54
CA CYS A 31 5.41 4.54 28.77
C CYS A 31 6.28 4.22 29.99
N TYR A 32 6.85 3.02 30.07
CA TYR A 32 7.80 2.67 31.12
C TYR A 32 9.03 3.59 31.13
N ALA A 33 9.56 3.97 29.96
CA ALA A 33 10.67 4.91 29.87
C ALA A 33 10.36 6.29 30.48
N THR A 34 9.07 6.68 30.55
CA THR A 34 8.65 7.97 31.10
C THR A 34 8.44 7.97 32.62
N THR A 35 8.45 6.81 33.29
CA THR A 35 8.15 6.74 34.74
C THR A 35 9.31 7.21 35.62
N GLY A 36 10.55 7.16 35.12
CA GLY A 36 11.72 7.61 35.89
C GLY A 36 13.05 7.44 35.15
N ARG A 37 14.13 7.98 35.73
CA ARG A 37 15.48 7.97 35.13
C ARG A 37 16.00 6.56 34.86
N ARG A 38 15.72 5.61 35.76
CA ARG A 38 16.13 4.21 35.60
C ARG A 38 15.47 3.58 34.37
N GLY A 39 14.14 3.72 34.25
CA GLY A 39 13.38 3.23 33.09
C GLY A 39 13.86 3.86 31.78
N TYR A 40 14.02 5.18 31.77
CA TYR A 40 14.58 5.90 30.63
C TYR A 40 15.97 5.37 30.22
N ASN A 41 16.89 5.27 31.17
CA ASN A 41 18.24 4.79 30.90
C ASN A 41 18.24 3.35 30.40
N LEU A 42 17.44 2.47 31.02
CA LEU A 42 17.34 1.07 30.65
C LEU A 42 16.83 0.89 29.21
N VAL A 43 15.76 1.60 28.85
CA VAL A 43 15.21 1.57 27.50
C VAL A 43 16.20 2.17 26.50
N LYS A 44 16.87 3.28 26.85
CA LYS A 44 17.83 3.96 25.98
C LYS A 44 19.10 3.13 25.72
N SER A 45 19.61 2.42 26.73
CA SER A 45 20.87 1.67 26.63
C SER A 45 20.68 0.23 26.11
N SER A 46 19.48 -0.33 26.19
CA SER A 46 19.20 -1.69 25.71
C SER A 46 19.01 -1.71 24.19
N ALA A 47 19.97 -2.27 23.46
CA ALA A 47 19.88 -2.43 22.01
C ALA A 47 18.66 -3.28 21.59
N THR A 48 18.28 -4.29 22.40
CA THR A 48 17.13 -5.15 22.11
C THR A 48 15.80 -4.41 22.22
N LEU A 49 15.61 -3.62 23.29
CA LEU A 49 14.39 -2.81 23.43
C LEU A 49 14.32 -1.73 22.35
N GLN A 50 15.45 -1.10 22.02
CA GLN A 50 15.51 -0.13 20.93
C GLN A 50 15.19 -0.77 19.57
N LEU A 51 15.69 -1.99 19.30
CA LEU A 51 15.38 -2.72 18.07
C LEU A 51 13.89 -3.05 17.97
N GLN A 52 13.29 -3.57 19.05
CA GLN A 52 11.86 -3.85 19.07
C GLN A 52 11.03 -2.59 18.84
N ILE A 53 11.36 -1.46 19.49
CA ILE A 53 10.67 -0.18 19.27
C ILE A 53 10.75 0.24 17.81
N GLU A 54 11.94 0.23 17.20
CA GLU A 54 12.10 0.68 15.81
C GLU A 54 11.38 -0.25 14.82
N LEU A 55 11.40 -1.57 15.02
CA LEU A 55 10.66 -2.55 14.21
C LEU A 55 9.15 -2.34 14.31
N GLU A 56 8.61 -2.27 15.52
CA GLU A 56 7.16 -2.11 15.73
C GLU A 56 6.64 -0.75 15.22
N VAL A 57 7.42 0.32 15.40
CA VAL A 57 7.09 1.66 14.87
C VAL A 57 7.08 1.66 13.35
N ALA A 58 8.05 0.99 12.72
CA ALA A 58 8.12 0.86 11.27
C ALA A 58 7.08 -0.13 10.69
N GLY A 59 6.50 -0.99 11.54
CA GLY A 59 5.64 -2.08 11.09
C GLY A 59 6.41 -3.18 10.35
N LEU A 60 7.63 -3.47 10.81
CA LEU A 60 8.53 -4.45 10.20
C LEU A 60 8.84 -5.62 11.15
N GLU A 61 9.20 -6.76 10.58
CA GLU A 61 9.81 -7.90 11.26
C GLU A 61 11.09 -8.35 10.56
N ILE A 62 11.96 -9.03 11.30
CA ILE A 62 13.16 -9.67 10.74
C ILE A 62 12.77 -11.08 10.33
N VAL A 63 12.84 -11.38 9.04
CA VAL A 63 12.51 -12.72 8.49
C VAL A 63 13.74 -13.60 8.39
N ASP A 64 14.89 -12.98 8.15
CA ASP A 64 16.18 -13.67 8.00
C ASP A 64 17.30 -12.72 8.42
N SER A 65 18.35 -13.27 9.01
CA SER A 65 19.54 -12.53 9.42
C SER A 65 20.77 -13.40 9.24
N ALA A 66 21.90 -12.79 8.92
CA ALA A 66 23.17 -13.50 8.87
C ALA A 66 23.45 -14.19 10.22
N SER A 67 24.04 -15.38 10.17
CA SER A 67 24.26 -16.23 11.35
C SER A 67 25.09 -15.57 12.45
N ASP A 68 25.87 -14.54 12.12
CA ASP A 68 26.73 -13.75 12.99
C ASP A 68 26.16 -12.36 13.33
N ALA A 69 24.94 -12.03 12.90
CA ALA A 69 24.34 -10.72 13.11
C ALA A 69 23.99 -10.48 14.59
N THR A 70 24.64 -9.48 15.21
CA THR A 70 24.34 -9.07 16.60
C THR A 70 23.19 -8.06 16.64
N THR A 71 22.41 -8.03 17.74
CA THR A 71 21.31 -7.06 17.94
C THR A 71 21.73 -5.60 17.70
N PRO A 72 22.91 -5.12 18.17
CA PRO A 72 23.38 -3.78 17.84
C PRO A 72 23.59 -3.54 16.34
N CYS A 73 24.12 -4.51 15.59
CA CYS A 73 24.27 -4.41 14.13
C CYS A 73 22.90 -4.27 13.45
N LEU A 74 21.95 -5.14 13.82
CA LEU A 74 20.57 -5.10 13.30
C LEU A 74 19.89 -3.75 13.57
N LEU A 75 20.05 -3.22 14.78
CA LEU A 75 19.53 -1.90 15.15
C LEU A 75 20.18 -0.78 14.33
N GLN A 76 21.48 -0.87 14.10
CA GLN A 76 22.21 0.13 13.31
C GLN A 76 21.73 0.11 11.86
N ASP A 77 21.57 -1.06 11.25
CA ASP A 77 21.11 -1.21 9.88
C ASP A 77 19.69 -0.66 9.70
N LEU A 78 18.77 -0.99 10.63
CA LEU A 78 17.41 -0.45 10.61
C LEU A 78 17.39 1.09 10.76
N LYS A 79 18.26 1.65 11.62
CA LYS A 79 18.41 3.09 11.76
C LYS A 79 18.92 3.75 10.48
N ARG A 80 19.91 3.15 9.81
CA ARG A 80 20.40 3.67 8.51
C ARG A 80 19.32 3.63 7.44
N TYR A 81 18.57 2.52 7.32
CA TYR A 81 17.43 2.43 6.42
C TYR A 81 16.40 3.55 6.67
N ARG A 82 16.04 3.78 7.94
CA ARG A 82 15.14 4.86 8.33
C ARG A 82 15.71 6.23 7.98
N ASP A 83 16.94 6.51 8.38
CA ASP A 83 17.57 7.83 8.25
C ASP A 83 17.83 8.19 6.77
N ALA A 84 18.09 7.18 5.92
CA ALA A 84 18.20 7.36 4.48
C ALA A 84 16.88 7.88 3.87
N TRP A 85 15.72 7.38 4.33
CA TRP A 85 14.42 7.91 3.93
C TRP A 85 14.14 9.30 4.51
N VAL A 86 14.56 9.58 5.75
CA VAL A 86 14.35 10.88 6.42
C VAL A 86 14.98 12.02 5.64
N ASP A 87 16.15 11.78 5.04
CA ASP A 87 16.92 12.77 4.29
C ASP A 87 16.87 12.56 2.76
N MET A 88 16.10 11.57 2.28
CA MET A 88 16.07 11.17 0.87
C MET A 88 17.47 10.93 0.26
N LYS A 89 18.33 10.20 0.98
CA LYS A 89 19.70 9.87 0.58
C LYS A 89 19.70 8.67 -0.37
N PHE A 90 19.84 8.94 -1.66
CA PHE A 90 19.90 7.93 -2.71
C PHE A 90 21.31 7.75 -3.27
N GLY A 91 21.62 6.52 -3.64
CA GLY A 91 22.79 6.17 -4.44
C GLY A 91 22.69 6.74 -5.85
N PRO A 92 23.74 6.54 -6.66
CA PRO A 92 23.70 6.90 -8.07
C PRO A 92 22.53 6.18 -8.75
N ALA A 93 21.87 6.87 -9.66
CA ALA A 93 20.83 6.28 -10.49
C ALA A 93 21.45 5.25 -11.43
N ILE A 94 20.80 4.09 -11.57
CA ILE A 94 21.17 3.06 -12.54
C ILE A 94 20.06 2.90 -13.57
N GLU A 95 20.43 2.62 -14.81
CA GLU A 95 19.48 2.28 -15.86
C GLU A 95 19.33 0.77 -15.95
N VAL A 96 18.11 0.29 -15.72
CA VAL A 96 17.73 -1.12 -15.78
C VAL A 96 17.10 -1.40 -17.13
N PRO A 97 17.55 -2.45 -17.87
CA PRO A 97 16.99 -2.79 -19.16
C PRO A 97 15.54 -3.30 -19.04
N MET A 98 14.71 -2.97 -20.03
CA MET A 98 13.33 -3.40 -20.12
C MET A 98 13.07 -4.28 -21.36
N PRO A 99 12.05 -5.17 -21.31
CA PRO A 99 11.64 -5.94 -22.47
C PRO A 99 11.25 -5.01 -23.63
N LYS A 100 11.59 -5.41 -24.86
CA LYS A 100 11.24 -4.66 -26.07
C LYS A 100 9.75 -4.75 -26.39
N ASP A 101 9.15 -5.88 -26.03
CA ASP A 101 7.75 -6.17 -26.25
C ASP A 101 6.84 -5.20 -25.49
N ARG A 102 5.61 -5.08 -25.96
CA ARG A 102 4.61 -4.25 -25.29
C ARG A 102 4.22 -4.94 -23.97
N ILE A 103 4.58 -4.31 -22.86
CA ILE A 103 4.12 -4.72 -21.52
C ILE A 103 2.60 -4.55 -21.46
N LEU A 104 1.92 -5.63 -21.09
CA LEU A 104 0.46 -5.71 -20.99
C LEU A 104 0.01 -5.63 -19.52
N LEU A 105 0.71 -6.35 -18.64
CA LEU A 105 0.49 -6.34 -17.19
C LEU A 105 1.86 -6.18 -16.50
N TRP A 106 1.87 -5.68 -15.27
CA TRP A 106 3.11 -5.54 -14.51
C TRP A 106 2.84 -5.37 -13.03
N GLU A 107 3.83 -5.73 -12.22
CA GLU A 107 3.86 -5.56 -10.77
C GLU A 107 5.25 -5.08 -10.32
N LEU A 108 5.33 -4.50 -9.14
CA LEU A 108 6.58 -4.11 -8.48
C LEU A 108 6.59 -4.78 -7.11
N ARG A 109 7.41 -5.81 -6.93
CA ARG A 109 7.43 -6.61 -5.69
C ARG A 109 8.84 -7.08 -5.36
N GLU A 110 9.16 -7.05 -4.07
CA GLU A 110 10.39 -7.60 -3.47
C GLU A 110 11.69 -7.18 -4.18
N GLY A 111 11.78 -5.90 -4.56
CA GLY A 111 12.95 -5.33 -5.25
C GLY A 111 13.06 -5.75 -6.71
N SER A 112 11.95 -6.16 -7.33
CA SER A 112 11.90 -6.60 -8.73
C SER A 112 10.73 -5.95 -9.47
N PHE A 113 11.00 -5.51 -10.70
CA PHE A 113 9.96 -5.16 -11.65
C PHE A 113 9.54 -6.41 -12.41
N ILE A 114 8.29 -6.81 -12.28
CA ILE A 114 7.74 -7.97 -12.99
C ILE A 114 6.87 -7.47 -14.13
N SER A 115 7.16 -7.94 -15.34
CA SER A 115 6.42 -7.59 -16.55
C SER A 115 5.81 -8.81 -17.18
N ALA A 116 4.59 -8.67 -17.68
CA ALA A 116 3.96 -9.67 -18.52
C ALA A 116 3.62 -9.07 -19.89
N TYR A 117 3.89 -9.83 -20.95
CA TYR A 117 3.72 -9.40 -22.33
C TYR A 117 3.37 -10.59 -23.22
N SER A 118 3.01 -10.33 -24.48
CA SER A 118 2.86 -11.40 -25.48
C SER A 118 4.12 -11.51 -26.33
N THR A 119 4.56 -12.75 -26.50
CA THR A 119 5.62 -13.15 -27.43
C THR A 119 5.16 -13.17 -28.89
N ILE A 120 3.84 -13.09 -29.14
CA ILE A 120 3.24 -13.06 -30.47
C ILE A 120 2.75 -11.65 -30.77
N HIS A 121 3.30 -11.05 -31.82
CA HIS A 121 2.98 -9.67 -32.19
C HIS A 121 1.48 -9.48 -32.45
N GLY A 122 0.89 -8.44 -31.87
CA GLY A 122 -0.51 -8.07 -32.06
C GLY A 122 -1.52 -8.72 -31.10
N ARG A 123 -1.11 -9.71 -30.28
CA ARG A 123 -1.98 -10.23 -29.21
C ARG A 123 -2.17 -9.20 -28.09
N LYS A 124 -3.38 -9.19 -27.52
CA LYS A 124 -3.78 -8.29 -26.43
C LYS A 124 -3.61 -8.90 -25.03
N LEU A 125 -3.34 -10.20 -24.94
CA LEU A 125 -3.19 -10.94 -23.69
C LEU A 125 -1.76 -11.46 -23.55
N ALA A 126 -1.28 -11.53 -22.31
CA ALA A 126 0.08 -11.95 -22.02
C ALA A 126 0.24 -13.48 -22.08
N ASP A 127 1.40 -13.95 -22.52
CA ASP A 127 1.81 -15.36 -22.56
C ASP A 127 3.24 -15.56 -22.04
N ALA A 128 3.88 -14.50 -21.56
CA ALA A 128 5.19 -14.57 -20.94
C ALA A 128 5.29 -13.61 -19.75
N ILE A 129 6.08 -14.00 -18.76
CA ILE A 129 6.40 -13.21 -17.57
C ILE A 129 7.91 -13.08 -17.46
N GLN A 130 8.39 -11.88 -17.15
CA GLN A 130 9.80 -11.60 -16.95
C GLN A 130 9.99 -10.84 -15.64
N VAL A 131 10.77 -11.42 -14.74
CA VAL A 131 11.13 -10.85 -13.44
C VAL A 131 12.48 -10.14 -13.61
N ILE A 132 12.52 -8.84 -13.33
CA ILE A 132 13.69 -7.98 -13.57
C ILE A 132 14.11 -7.39 -12.22
N PRO A 133 15.17 -7.91 -11.57
CA PRO A 133 15.67 -7.34 -10.32
C PRO A 133 16.09 -5.88 -10.53
N LEU A 134 15.65 -4.98 -9.64
CA LEU A 134 15.89 -3.54 -9.78
C LEU A 134 17.38 -3.15 -9.67
N GLY A 135 18.23 -4.04 -9.17
CA GLY A 135 19.69 -3.87 -9.11
C GLY A 135 20.47 -4.54 -10.24
N SER A 136 19.80 -5.18 -11.21
CA SER A 136 20.45 -5.92 -12.30
C SER A 136 20.57 -5.08 -13.57
N GLN A 137 21.76 -5.09 -14.19
CA GLN A 137 21.97 -4.56 -15.54
C GLN A 137 21.74 -5.60 -16.64
N GLU A 138 21.54 -6.86 -16.25
CA GLU A 138 21.20 -7.94 -17.17
C GLU A 138 19.70 -8.18 -17.19
N LEU A 139 19.16 -8.40 -18.38
CA LEU A 139 17.75 -8.74 -18.59
C LEU A 139 17.57 -10.26 -18.47
N PRO A 140 16.88 -10.79 -17.43
CA PRO A 140 16.72 -12.23 -17.24
C PRO A 140 15.87 -12.87 -18.33
N LYS A 141 15.95 -14.19 -18.52
CA LYS A 141 15.10 -14.88 -19.51
C LYS A 141 13.62 -14.86 -19.07
N PRO A 142 12.67 -14.66 -19.99
CA PRO A 142 11.25 -14.73 -19.66
C PRO A 142 10.80 -16.17 -19.45
N ILE A 143 9.87 -16.35 -18.52
CA ILE A 143 9.08 -17.56 -18.32
C ILE A 143 7.99 -17.55 -19.39
N LYS A 144 8.02 -18.52 -20.30
CA LYS A 144 6.99 -18.68 -21.33
C LYS A 144 5.88 -19.56 -20.81
N ILE A 145 4.64 -19.12 -21.00
CA ILE A 145 3.42 -19.85 -20.67
C ILE A 145 2.79 -20.31 -21.99
N ASP A 146 2.32 -21.54 -22.03
CA ASP A 146 1.75 -22.21 -23.20
C ASP A 146 0.34 -21.70 -23.58
N PHE A 147 -0.22 -20.81 -22.78
CA PHE A 147 -1.52 -20.15 -22.99
C PHE A 147 -1.45 -18.67 -22.60
N THR A 148 -2.48 -17.93 -23.00
CA THR A 148 -2.62 -16.52 -22.62
C THR A 148 -3.41 -16.35 -21.33
N PHE A 149 -3.04 -15.35 -20.51
CA PHE A 149 -3.72 -15.02 -19.25
C PHE A 149 -4.14 -13.54 -19.18
N HIS A 150 -5.03 -13.25 -18.24
CA HIS A 150 -5.73 -11.97 -18.11
C HIS A 150 -5.25 -11.13 -16.94
N GLU A 151 -4.85 -11.78 -15.85
CA GLU A 151 -4.24 -11.16 -14.69
C GLU A 151 -3.20 -12.09 -14.08
N PHE A 152 -2.20 -11.54 -13.41
CA PHE A 152 -1.23 -12.32 -12.66
C PHE A 152 -0.86 -11.64 -11.33
N THR A 153 -0.38 -12.45 -10.39
CA THR A 153 0.39 -11.96 -9.25
C THR A 153 1.51 -12.94 -8.91
N ILE A 154 2.57 -12.47 -8.26
CA ILE A 154 3.76 -13.27 -7.98
C ILE A 154 4.21 -13.17 -6.52
N ASP A 155 4.69 -14.28 -5.99
CA ASP A 155 5.42 -14.37 -4.74
C ASP A 155 6.81 -14.95 -4.97
N LEU A 156 7.83 -14.10 -5.02
CA LEU A 156 9.21 -14.52 -5.28
C LEU A 156 9.80 -15.32 -4.12
N SER A 157 9.42 -15.01 -2.88
CA SER A 157 9.86 -15.75 -1.69
C SER A 157 9.42 -17.22 -1.72
N GLN A 158 8.22 -17.46 -2.24
CA GLN A 158 7.63 -18.81 -2.36
C GLN A 158 7.80 -19.42 -3.76
N LYS A 159 8.42 -18.69 -4.68
CA LYS A 159 8.60 -19.07 -6.10
C LYS A 159 7.28 -19.36 -6.81
N LEU A 160 6.22 -18.62 -6.45
CA LEU A 160 4.86 -18.83 -6.91
C LEU A 160 4.42 -17.73 -7.88
N VAL A 161 3.76 -18.13 -8.97
CA VAL A 161 3.00 -17.25 -9.87
C VAL A 161 1.56 -17.73 -9.87
N VAL A 162 0.62 -16.82 -9.65
CA VAL A 162 -0.82 -17.10 -9.79
C VAL A 162 -1.33 -16.41 -11.04
N LEU A 163 -2.01 -17.16 -11.91
CA LEU A 163 -2.57 -16.67 -13.17
C LEU A 163 -4.08 -16.78 -13.15
N ALA A 164 -4.79 -15.74 -13.58
CA ALA A 164 -6.22 -15.80 -13.85
C ALA A 164 -6.48 -15.86 -15.38
N VAL A 165 -7.29 -16.82 -15.79
CA VAL A 165 -7.69 -17.02 -17.18
C VAL A 165 -9.22 -17.06 -17.28
N ILE A 166 -9.80 -16.13 -18.05
CA ILE A 166 -11.21 -16.14 -18.40
C ILE A 166 -11.37 -16.99 -19.66
N ASP A 167 -12.19 -18.02 -19.61
CA ASP A 167 -12.48 -18.85 -20.80
C ASP A 167 -13.49 -18.15 -21.71
N SER A 168 -13.27 -18.23 -23.03
CA SER A 168 -14.21 -17.67 -24.03
C SER A 168 -15.47 -18.52 -24.24
N SER A 169 -15.68 -19.54 -23.39
CA SER A 169 -16.82 -20.45 -23.48
C SER A 169 -18.08 -19.81 -22.86
N PRO A 170 -19.30 -20.27 -23.19
CA PRO A 170 -20.55 -19.69 -22.68
C PRO A 170 -20.77 -19.90 -21.17
N GLN A 171 -19.91 -20.66 -20.49
CA GLN A 171 -19.97 -20.82 -19.05
C GLN A 171 -18.93 -19.88 -18.43
N ASP A 172 -19.40 -18.96 -17.56
CA ASP A 172 -18.66 -17.88 -16.92
C ASP A 172 -17.63 -18.37 -15.88
N HIS A 173 -16.67 -19.19 -16.34
CA HIS A 173 -15.61 -19.75 -15.53
C HIS A 173 -14.37 -18.88 -15.57
N VAL A 174 -13.78 -18.67 -14.39
CA VAL A 174 -12.42 -18.19 -14.27
C VAL A 174 -11.53 -19.31 -13.78
N ARG A 175 -10.44 -19.57 -14.49
CA ARG A 175 -9.40 -20.52 -14.10
C ARG A 175 -8.31 -19.79 -13.34
N ILE A 176 -8.02 -20.24 -12.12
CA ILE A 176 -6.89 -19.78 -11.32
C ILE A 176 -5.82 -20.88 -11.37
N LEU A 177 -4.63 -20.55 -11.88
CA LEU A 177 -3.53 -21.51 -12.02
C LEU A 177 -2.36 -21.14 -11.11
N PHE A 178 -1.83 -22.13 -10.40
CA PHE A 178 -0.64 -22.00 -9.55
C PHE A 178 0.59 -22.54 -10.30
N ARG A 179 1.52 -21.64 -10.65
CA ARG A 179 2.73 -21.95 -11.42
C ARG A 179 3.99 -21.61 -10.64
N SER A 180 5.11 -22.24 -10.99
CA SER A 180 6.43 -21.87 -10.48
C SER A 180 6.97 -20.64 -11.22
N SER A 181 7.49 -19.67 -10.47
CA SER A 181 8.20 -18.51 -11.03
C SER A 181 9.58 -18.86 -11.61
N GLU A 182 10.06 -20.10 -11.47
CA GLU A 182 11.34 -20.54 -12.03
C GLU A 182 11.14 -21.32 -13.33
N THR A 183 10.12 -22.17 -13.40
CA THR A 183 9.91 -23.10 -14.53
C THR A 183 8.68 -22.78 -15.38
N GLY A 184 7.72 -22.02 -14.87
CA GLY A 184 6.41 -21.80 -15.51
C GLY A 184 5.47 -23.02 -15.44
N LEU A 185 5.93 -24.16 -14.92
CA LEU A 185 5.13 -25.37 -14.73
C LEU A 185 4.26 -25.27 -13.48
N SER A 186 3.38 -26.25 -13.26
CA SER A 186 2.55 -26.34 -12.04
C SER A 186 3.41 -26.24 -10.77
N HIS A 187 2.95 -25.44 -9.80
CA HIS A 187 3.69 -25.22 -8.58
C HIS A 187 3.70 -26.50 -7.71
N PRO A 188 4.86 -26.98 -7.22
CA PRO A 188 4.96 -28.28 -6.54
C PRO A 188 4.26 -28.31 -5.17
N LEU A 189 4.09 -27.16 -4.52
CA LEU A 189 3.41 -27.05 -3.22
C LEU A 189 1.88 -26.89 -3.32
N ALA A 190 1.33 -26.73 -4.54
CA ALA A 190 -0.10 -26.66 -4.72
C ALA A 190 -0.68 -28.07 -4.84
N GLN A 191 -1.54 -28.47 -3.89
CA GLN A 191 -2.22 -29.75 -3.89
C GLN A 191 -3.04 -29.94 -5.17
N GLN A 192 -3.74 -28.89 -5.61
CA GLN A 192 -4.34 -28.80 -6.92
C GLN A 192 -3.79 -27.56 -7.64
N PRO A 193 -3.13 -27.70 -8.81
CA PRO A 193 -2.50 -26.56 -9.49
C PRO A 193 -3.50 -25.69 -10.28
N LEU A 194 -4.79 -26.03 -10.25
CA LEU A 194 -5.87 -25.37 -10.97
C LEU A 194 -7.13 -25.32 -10.10
N ILE A 195 -7.76 -24.16 -10.02
CA ILE A 195 -9.11 -23.96 -9.47
C ILE A 195 -10.00 -23.42 -10.60
N LEU A 196 -11.20 -23.98 -10.76
CA LEU A 196 -12.26 -23.42 -11.61
C LEU A 196 -13.27 -22.68 -10.74
N ALA A 197 -13.37 -21.36 -10.88
CA ALA A 197 -14.35 -20.54 -10.17
C ALA A 197 -15.52 -20.17 -11.10
N LEU A 198 -16.71 -20.66 -10.76
CA LEU A 198 -18.00 -20.32 -11.32
C LEU A 198 -18.56 -19.11 -10.57
N LEU A 199 -18.58 -17.96 -11.23
CA LEU A 199 -19.03 -16.71 -10.63
C LEU A 199 -20.54 -16.52 -10.79
N GLY A 200 -21.16 -15.83 -9.84
CA GLY A 200 -22.59 -15.53 -9.91
C GLY A 200 -22.97 -14.43 -10.93
N PHE A 201 -22.04 -14.00 -11.77
CA PHE A 201 -22.23 -13.02 -12.84
C PHE A 201 -21.17 -13.23 -13.94
N PRO A 202 -21.47 -12.82 -15.19
CA PRO A 202 -20.53 -12.97 -16.29
C PRO A 202 -19.33 -12.04 -16.16
N ILE A 203 -18.13 -12.59 -16.35
CA ILE A 203 -16.91 -11.81 -16.51
C ILE A 203 -16.53 -11.79 -17.98
N LEU A 204 -16.57 -10.60 -18.56
CA LEU A 204 -16.16 -10.38 -19.94
C LEU A 204 -14.80 -9.70 -19.94
N HIS A 205 -13.86 -10.18 -20.75
CA HIS A 205 -12.61 -9.46 -21.03
C HIS A 205 -12.86 -8.23 -21.93
N LYS A 206 -13.59 -7.26 -21.39
CA LYS A 206 -13.84 -5.92 -21.93
C LYS A 206 -13.63 -4.92 -20.79
N ASP A 207 -13.55 -3.62 -21.10
CA ASP A 207 -13.19 -2.51 -20.20
C ASP A 207 -14.02 -2.36 -18.90
N THR A 208 -14.94 -3.27 -18.62
CA THR A 208 -15.87 -3.21 -17.49
C THR A 208 -15.76 -4.34 -16.49
N SER A 209 -14.90 -5.33 -16.72
CA SER A 209 -14.56 -6.31 -15.69
C SER A 209 -13.16 -6.05 -15.13
N SER A 210 -12.99 -6.28 -13.83
CA SER A 210 -11.68 -6.16 -13.17
C SER A 210 -11.37 -7.42 -12.38
N ILE A 211 -10.15 -7.90 -12.50
CA ILE A 211 -9.58 -8.97 -11.68
C ILE A 211 -8.49 -8.35 -10.81
N THR A 212 -8.38 -8.77 -9.55
CA THR A 212 -7.25 -8.38 -8.69
C THR A 212 -6.85 -9.61 -7.89
N LEU A 213 -5.56 -9.92 -7.86
CA LEU A 213 -5.02 -11.07 -7.16
C LEU A 213 -3.99 -10.59 -6.14
N GLU A 214 -4.08 -11.07 -4.90
CA GLU A 214 -3.10 -10.78 -3.86
C GLU A 214 -2.71 -12.05 -3.11
N ILE A 215 -1.41 -12.21 -2.85
CA ILE A 215 -0.85 -13.34 -2.10
C ILE A 215 -0.21 -12.82 -0.81
N MET A 216 -0.67 -13.37 0.31
CA MET A 216 -0.12 -13.16 1.64
C MET A 216 0.11 -14.52 2.31
N ASP A 217 1.38 -14.86 2.52
CA ASP A 217 1.77 -16.18 3.03
C ASP A 217 1.09 -17.31 2.20
N ASP A 218 0.32 -18.19 2.84
CA ASP A 218 -0.38 -19.30 2.18
C ASP A 218 -1.74 -18.92 1.59
N ILE A 219 -2.08 -17.62 1.62
CA ILE A 219 -3.43 -17.13 1.33
C ILE A 219 -3.45 -16.40 -0.01
N LEU A 220 -4.34 -16.83 -0.90
CA LEU A 220 -4.71 -16.12 -2.12
C LEU A 220 -6.04 -15.41 -1.89
N VAL A 221 -6.07 -14.10 -2.13
CA VAL A 221 -7.29 -13.30 -2.23
C VAL A 221 -7.49 -12.91 -3.69
N ALA A 222 -8.57 -13.38 -4.31
CA ALA A 222 -8.93 -13.01 -5.67
C ALA A 222 -10.23 -12.21 -5.71
N LYS A 223 -10.18 -10.98 -6.22
CA LYS A 223 -11.34 -10.14 -6.52
C LYS A 223 -11.70 -10.28 -7.98
N PHE A 224 -12.99 -10.43 -8.20
CA PHE A 224 -13.68 -10.50 -9.47
C PHE A 224 -14.78 -9.45 -9.45
N ALA A 225 -14.82 -8.53 -10.39
CA ALA A 225 -15.89 -7.54 -10.44
C ALA A 225 -16.35 -7.25 -11.86
N ASP A 226 -17.65 -7.03 -12.02
CA ASP A 226 -18.24 -6.39 -13.18
C ASP A 226 -18.76 -5.00 -12.77
N ILE A 227 -18.07 -3.99 -13.26
CA ILE A 227 -18.33 -2.58 -12.95
C ILE A 227 -19.67 -2.15 -13.54
N LYS A 228 -20.12 -2.73 -14.66
CA LYS A 228 -21.43 -2.38 -15.27
C LYS A 228 -22.60 -2.80 -14.40
N SER A 229 -22.58 -4.05 -13.93
CA SER A 229 -23.63 -4.57 -13.04
C SER A 229 -23.44 -4.21 -11.58
N LEU A 230 -22.37 -3.47 -11.23
CA LEU A 230 -22.03 -3.12 -9.84
C LEU A 230 -22.00 -4.37 -8.95
N SER A 231 -21.38 -5.43 -9.46
CA SER A 231 -21.28 -6.71 -8.77
C SER A 231 -19.82 -7.10 -8.60
N TYR A 232 -19.50 -7.65 -7.44
CA TYR A 232 -18.18 -8.24 -7.20
C TYR A 232 -18.26 -9.47 -6.32
N GLU A 233 -17.23 -10.30 -6.44
CA GLU A 233 -16.93 -11.43 -5.60
C GLU A 233 -15.45 -11.41 -5.22
N ILE A 234 -15.18 -11.74 -3.97
CA ILE A 234 -13.84 -11.91 -3.43
C ILE A 234 -13.81 -13.32 -2.86
N LEU A 235 -12.90 -14.11 -3.39
CA LEU A 235 -12.74 -15.50 -3.02
C LEU A 235 -11.36 -15.65 -2.38
N ILE A 236 -11.34 -16.32 -1.23
CA ILE A 236 -10.17 -16.41 -0.36
C ILE A 236 -9.84 -17.89 -0.22
N TRP A 237 -8.65 -18.29 -0.64
CA TRP A 237 -8.18 -19.67 -0.56
C TRP A 237 -6.88 -19.77 0.21
N ASN A 238 -6.68 -20.92 0.87
CA ASN A 238 -5.34 -21.42 1.07
C ASN A 238 -4.86 -22.02 -0.26
N TRP A 239 -3.86 -21.44 -0.89
CA TRP A 239 -3.44 -21.85 -2.24
C TRP A 239 -2.69 -23.20 -2.25
N LYS A 240 -2.05 -23.56 -1.14
CA LYS A 240 -1.35 -24.85 -1.01
C LYS A 240 -2.33 -26.01 -0.91
N THR A 241 -3.37 -25.86 -0.09
CA THR A 241 -4.38 -26.91 0.11
C THR A 241 -5.57 -26.78 -0.86
N THR A 242 -5.66 -25.68 -1.60
CA THR A 242 -6.80 -25.31 -2.45
C THR A 242 -8.15 -25.25 -1.72
N THR A 243 -8.12 -25.10 -0.39
CA THR A 243 -9.31 -24.96 0.43
C THR A 243 -9.83 -23.54 0.34
N LEU A 244 -11.09 -23.36 -0.07
CA LEU A 244 -11.76 -22.06 0.08
C LEU A 244 -11.96 -21.79 1.57
N LEU A 245 -11.43 -20.66 2.02
CA LEU A 245 -11.57 -20.18 3.39
C LEU A 245 -12.84 -19.34 3.53
N ASN A 246 -13.03 -18.34 2.65
CA ASN A 246 -14.20 -17.47 2.70
C ASN A 246 -14.55 -16.88 1.34
N ARG A 247 -15.77 -16.38 1.25
CA ARG A 247 -16.30 -15.59 0.14
C ARG A 247 -16.83 -14.26 0.66
N ILE A 248 -16.57 -13.17 -0.03
CA ILE A 248 -17.24 -11.87 0.20
C ILE A 248 -17.87 -11.45 -1.12
N SER A 249 -19.11 -10.99 -1.11
CA SER A 249 -19.80 -10.61 -2.34
C SER A 249 -20.67 -9.37 -2.18
N SER A 250 -20.92 -8.69 -3.29
CA SER A 250 -21.96 -7.67 -3.41
C SER A 250 -22.58 -7.72 -4.81
N ARG A 251 -23.85 -7.33 -4.91
CA ARG A 251 -24.59 -7.17 -6.16
C ARG A 251 -25.04 -5.72 -6.41
N THR A 252 -24.61 -4.81 -5.55
CA THR A 252 -25.07 -3.42 -5.55
C THR A 252 -23.93 -2.46 -5.26
N GLY A 253 -22.69 -2.79 -5.59
CA GLY A 253 -21.58 -1.87 -5.35
C GLY A 253 -20.29 -2.28 -6.01
N VAL A 254 -19.29 -1.42 -5.87
CA VAL A 254 -17.92 -1.69 -6.28
C VAL A 254 -17.02 -1.63 -5.06
N CYS A 255 -15.87 -2.30 -5.15
CA CYS A 255 -14.85 -2.16 -4.14
C CYS A 255 -13.44 -2.29 -4.70
N ASP A 256 -12.50 -1.75 -3.92
CA ASP A 256 -11.12 -2.20 -3.95
C ASP A 256 -10.74 -2.83 -2.60
N LEU A 257 -9.65 -3.59 -2.57
CA LEU A 257 -9.26 -4.36 -1.39
C LEU A 257 -7.80 -4.15 -1.01
N GLY A 258 -7.48 -4.47 0.23
CA GLY A 258 -6.12 -4.48 0.76
C GLY A 258 -6.05 -5.30 2.05
N LEU A 259 -4.83 -5.65 2.48
CA LEU A 259 -4.59 -6.44 3.69
C LEU A 259 -3.96 -5.54 4.75
N LEU A 260 -4.60 -5.35 5.91
CA LEU A 260 -4.04 -4.49 6.96
C LEU A 260 -2.89 -5.15 7.69
N ASP A 261 -3.06 -6.44 7.99
CA ASP A 261 -2.12 -7.36 8.63
C ASP A 261 -2.51 -8.79 8.23
N ARG A 262 -1.93 -9.79 8.90
CA ARG A 262 -2.23 -11.21 8.65
C ARG A 262 -3.66 -11.64 9.03
N GLN A 263 -4.43 -10.85 9.77
CA GLN A 263 -5.74 -11.23 10.31
C GLN A 263 -6.90 -10.33 9.86
N ASN A 264 -6.61 -9.18 9.26
CA ASN A 264 -7.60 -8.17 8.90
C ASN A 264 -7.53 -7.83 7.40
N LEU A 265 -8.57 -8.22 6.67
CA LEU A 265 -8.82 -7.82 5.28
C LEU A 265 -9.66 -6.54 5.29
N ILE A 266 -9.34 -5.55 4.44
CA ILE A 266 -10.09 -4.31 4.31
C ILE A 266 -10.62 -4.11 2.90
N LEU A 267 -11.89 -3.74 2.79
CA LEU A 267 -12.53 -3.33 1.54
C LEU A 267 -12.87 -1.85 1.56
N TYR A 268 -12.48 -1.14 0.51
CA TYR A 268 -12.96 0.21 0.23
C TYR A 268 -14.16 0.12 -0.70
N HIS A 269 -15.34 0.27 -0.13
CA HIS A 269 -16.61 -0.07 -0.75
C HIS A 269 -17.45 1.16 -1.05
N ALA A 270 -18.02 1.23 -2.26
CA ALA A 270 -19.00 2.23 -2.66
C ALA A 270 -20.29 1.55 -3.15
N ALA A 271 -21.42 2.01 -2.63
CA ALA A 271 -22.76 1.53 -2.95
C ALA A 271 -23.74 2.68 -3.25
N PRO A 272 -24.87 2.39 -3.91
CA PRO A 272 -25.94 3.34 -4.09
C PRO A 272 -26.52 3.82 -2.76
N SER A 273 -26.86 5.09 -2.68
CA SER A 273 -27.64 5.63 -1.56
C SER A 273 -29.11 5.22 -1.66
N TYR A 274 -29.82 5.14 -0.52
CA TYR A 274 -31.26 4.87 -0.49
C TYR A 274 -32.01 5.76 -1.51
N ARG A 275 -32.75 5.12 -2.44
CA ARG A 275 -33.54 5.74 -3.55
C ARG A 275 -32.78 6.22 -4.80
N SER A 276 -31.48 5.95 -4.95
CA SER A 276 -30.73 6.26 -6.18
C SER A 276 -29.88 5.08 -6.61
N THR A 277 -29.58 4.97 -7.91
CA THR A 277 -28.58 4.02 -8.44
C THR A 277 -27.16 4.57 -8.39
N ALA A 278 -26.99 5.87 -8.12
CA ALA A 278 -25.67 6.48 -8.08
C ALA A 278 -24.93 6.15 -6.78
N LEU A 279 -23.66 5.76 -6.93
CA LEU A 279 -22.77 5.37 -5.84
C LEU A 279 -22.44 6.57 -4.96
N ARG A 280 -23.06 6.64 -3.77
CA ARG A 280 -22.89 7.76 -2.82
C ARG A 280 -22.64 7.33 -1.38
N ALA A 281 -22.89 6.06 -1.04
CA ALA A 281 -22.56 5.50 0.25
C ALA A 281 -21.17 4.88 0.18
N VAL A 282 -20.20 5.47 0.87
CA VAL A 282 -18.79 5.03 0.85
C VAL A 282 -18.37 4.61 2.25
N SER A 283 -17.66 3.48 2.36
CA SER A 283 -17.19 2.94 3.63
C SER A 283 -15.90 2.14 3.47
N LEU A 284 -15.06 2.15 4.51
CA LEU A 284 -14.05 1.11 4.69
C LEU A 284 -14.64 -0.01 5.55
N ARG A 285 -14.59 -1.26 5.07
CA ARG A 285 -15.13 -2.44 5.76
C ARG A 285 -14.00 -3.39 6.12
N VAL A 286 -13.85 -3.71 7.40
CA VAL A 286 -12.83 -4.63 7.90
C VAL A 286 -13.47 -5.99 8.19
N TYR A 287 -12.89 -7.02 7.61
CA TYR A 287 -13.28 -8.41 7.76
C TYR A 287 -12.25 -9.11 8.62
N GLN A 288 -12.66 -9.51 9.83
CA GLN A 288 -11.88 -10.38 10.70
C GLN A 288 -12.25 -11.84 10.44
N ASN A 289 -11.38 -12.76 10.87
CA ASN A 289 -11.60 -14.21 10.74
C ASN A 289 -11.77 -14.70 9.30
N PHE A 290 -11.34 -13.92 8.30
CA PHE A 290 -11.42 -14.30 6.89
C PHE A 290 -10.56 -15.54 6.53
N LEU A 291 -9.67 -15.95 7.45
CA LEU A 291 -8.86 -17.16 7.35
C LEU A 291 -9.56 -18.42 7.88
N SER A 292 -10.62 -18.27 8.67
CA SER A 292 -11.37 -19.41 9.21
C SER A 292 -12.29 -19.97 8.12
N PRO A 293 -12.22 -21.26 7.78
CA PRO A 293 -13.07 -21.84 6.75
C PRO A 293 -14.56 -21.62 7.04
N SER A 294 -15.32 -21.19 6.04
CA SER A 294 -16.78 -21.14 6.11
C SER A 294 -17.34 -22.56 6.27
N GLU A 295 -18.35 -22.74 7.12
CA GLU A 295 -19.05 -24.02 7.27
C GLU A 295 -19.72 -24.43 5.95
N ASN A 296 -19.09 -25.30 5.18
CA ASN A 296 -19.62 -25.79 3.92
C ASN A 296 -20.67 -26.86 4.14
N ARG A 297 -21.86 -26.66 3.57
CA ARG A 297 -22.94 -27.64 3.68
C ARG A 297 -22.92 -28.79 2.68
N ASN A 298 -22.19 -28.74 1.56
CA ASN A 298 -22.11 -29.84 0.58
C ASN A 298 -20.96 -29.60 -0.43
N ALA A 299 -19.71 -29.57 0.02
CA ALA A 299 -18.58 -29.56 -0.92
C ALA A 299 -18.24 -31.01 -1.27
N ASP A 300 -18.63 -31.46 -2.46
CA ASP A 300 -18.16 -32.74 -3.00
C ASP A 300 -16.64 -32.60 -3.21
N HIS A 301 -15.85 -33.23 -2.33
CA HIS A 301 -14.41 -32.97 -2.18
C HIS A 301 -13.56 -33.34 -3.41
N ASP A 302 -14.17 -33.96 -4.43
CA ASP A 302 -13.48 -34.52 -5.59
C ASP A 302 -13.50 -33.62 -6.84
N THR A 303 -14.17 -32.46 -6.81
CA THR A 303 -14.22 -31.56 -7.98
C THR A 303 -13.50 -30.23 -7.70
N TYR A 304 -12.52 -29.88 -8.53
CA TYR A 304 -11.79 -28.60 -8.54
C TYR A 304 -12.66 -27.41 -9.03
N MET A 305 -13.98 -27.58 -9.02
CA MET A 305 -14.98 -26.63 -9.51
C MET A 305 -15.71 -26.02 -8.31
N PHE A 306 -15.69 -24.70 -8.26
CA PHE A 306 -16.24 -23.91 -7.17
C PHE A 306 -17.35 -23.02 -7.71
N ALA A 307 -18.60 -23.29 -7.35
CA ALA A 307 -19.72 -22.39 -7.64
C ALA A 307 -19.89 -21.41 -6.49
N SER A 308 -19.53 -20.16 -6.74
CA SER A 308 -19.57 -19.08 -5.75
C SER A 308 -20.90 -18.91 -5.03
N ASN A 309 -22.02 -19.12 -5.73
CA ASN A 309 -23.36 -18.98 -5.17
C ASN A 309 -23.70 -20.07 -4.13
N ASP A 310 -22.95 -21.17 -4.07
CA ASP A 310 -23.15 -22.23 -3.09
C ASP A 310 -22.59 -21.87 -1.70
N TYR A 311 -21.86 -20.75 -1.61
CA TYR A 311 -21.15 -20.32 -0.41
C TYR A 311 -21.70 -18.99 0.11
N SER A 312 -22.00 -18.95 1.40
CA SER A 312 -22.44 -17.73 2.09
C SER A 312 -21.36 -16.65 2.04
N SER A 313 -21.79 -15.40 1.91
CA SER A 313 -20.87 -14.26 2.02
C SER A 313 -20.52 -14.01 3.48
N LEU A 314 -19.23 -13.87 3.78
CA LEU A 314 -18.72 -13.36 5.04
C LEU A 314 -19.17 -11.90 5.21
N ASP A 315 -19.62 -11.56 6.41
CA ASP A 315 -19.96 -10.20 6.81
C ASP A 315 -18.75 -9.47 7.39
N TYR A 316 -18.75 -8.13 7.27
CA TYR A 316 -17.70 -7.31 7.86
C TYR A 316 -17.89 -7.20 9.37
N THR A 317 -16.78 -7.10 10.11
CA THR A 317 -16.79 -6.88 11.55
C THR A 317 -16.83 -5.39 11.87
N PHE A 318 -16.13 -4.55 11.10
CA PHE A 318 -16.14 -3.10 11.31
C PHE A 318 -16.45 -2.35 10.03
N SER A 319 -17.22 -1.27 10.15
CA SER A 319 -17.46 -0.34 9.04
C SER A 319 -17.12 1.08 9.45
N PHE A 320 -16.35 1.79 8.63
CA PHE A 320 -15.96 3.18 8.83
C PHE A 320 -16.59 4.01 7.73
N ILE A 321 -17.65 4.74 8.08
CA ILE A 321 -18.50 5.47 7.13
C ILE A 321 -17.83 6.79 6.72
N PHE A 322 -17.83 7.08 5.42
CA PHE A 322 -17.32 8.34 4.87
C PHE A 322 -18.38 9.44 4.88
N PRO A 323 -17.97 10.71 4.74
CA PRO A 323 -18.89 11.84 4.68
C PRO A 323 -19.90 11.72 3.54
N GLU A 324 -21.09 12.29 3.74
CA GLU A 324 -22.14 12.30 2.72
C GLU A 324 -21.70 13.05 1.46
N ILE A 325 -21.87 12.39 0.32
CA ILE A 325 -21.62 12.95 -1.00
C ILE A 325 -22.80 13.83 -1.42
N HIS A 326 -22.53 14.96 -2.08
CA HIS A 326 -23.58 15.86 -2.55
C HIS A 326 -24.50 15.16 -3.58
N PRO A 327 -25.84 15.35 -3.54
CA PRO A 327 -26.76 14.63 -4.43
C PRO A 327 -26.50 14.80 -5.94
N SER A 328 -25.84 15.89 -6.35
CA SER A 328 -25.51 16.15 -7.76
C SER A 328 -24.28 15.40 -8.29
N VAL A 329 -23.54 14.69 -7.44
CA VAL A 329 -22.34 13.94 -7.85
C VAL A 329 -22.40 12.50 -7.34
N SER A 330 -21.57 11.63 -7.89
CA SER A 330 -21.40 10.24 -7.44
C SER A 330 -19.96 9.78 -7.62
N ILE A 331 -19.63 8.65 -7.00
CA ILE A 331 -18.34 7.97 -7.22
C ILE A 331 -18.24 7.51 -8.67
N LEU A 332 -17.08 7.73 -9.30
CA LEU A 332 -16.73 7.11 -10.57
C LEU A 332 -16.13 5.72 -10.32
N PRO A 333 -16.86 4.61 -10.61
CA PRO A 333 -16.44 3.28 -10.18
C PRO A 333 -15.05 2.84 -10.71
N PRO A 334 -14.69 3.03 -12.00
CA PRO A 334 -13.39 2.61 -12.52
C PRO A 334 -12.16 3.27 -11.88
N ALA A 335 -12.34 4.39 -11.17
CA ALA A 335 -11.25 5.15 -10.56
C ALA A 335 -11.20 4.99 -9.04
N LEU A 336 -12.16 4.28 -8.43
CA LEU A 336 -12.17 3.99 -7.01
C LEU A 336 -11.04 3.00 -6.72
N ALA A 337 -10.04 3.42 -5.94
CA ALA A 337 -8.86 2.61 -5.68
C ALA A 337 -8.43 2.68 -4.22
N LEU A 338 -7.88 1.57 -3.72
CA LEU A 338 -7.20 1.44 -2.45
C LEU A 338 -5.77 0.94 -2.69
N ARG A 339 -4.81 1.47 -1.94
CA ARG A 339 -3.43 1.00 -1.88
C ARG A 339 -3.03 0.71 -0.45
N SER A 340 -2.43 -0.45 -0.26
CA SER A 340 -1.98 -1.00 1.02
C SER A 340 -0.69 -1.79 0.82
N ASP A 341 0.28 -1.15 0.18
CA ASP A 341 1.59 -1.74 -0.09
C ASP A 341 2.60 -1.30 0.98
N PRO A 342 3.52 -2.18 1.39
CA PRO A 342 3.66 -3.58 1.00
C PRO A 342 2.70 -4.49 1.77
N ILE A 343 2.25 -5.56 1.12
CA ILE A 343 1.44 -6.62 1.73
C ILE A 343 2.18 -7.24 2.94
N PRO A 344 1.47 -7.58 4.03
CA PRO A 344 2.06 -8.29 5.15
C PRO A 344 2.82 -9.56 4.73
N GLY A 345 3.96 -9.84 5.37
CA GLY A 345 4.89 -10.91 5.02
C GLY A 345 5.89 -10.57 3.91
N ARG A 346 5.67 -9.50 3.13
CA ARG A 346 6.52 -9.16 1.99
C ARG A 346 7.81 -8.45 2.38
N LEU A 347 8.89 -8.79 1.68
CA LEU A 347 10.20 -8.18 1.84
C LEU A 347 10.17 -6.70 1.43
N VAL A 348 10.66 -5.83 2.31
CA VAL A 348 10.70 -4.36 2.12
C VAL A 348 12.14 -3.87 1.96
N HIS A 349 13.07 -4.50 2.68
CA HIS A 349 14.47 -4.10 2.69
C HIS A 349 15.36 -5.31 2.90
N LYS A 350 16.50 -5.32 2.19
CA LYS A 350 17.51 -6.35 2.28
C LYS A 350 18.90 -5.73 2.35
N THR A 351 19.57 -5.93 3.47
CA THR A 351 21.01 -5.69 3.63
C THR A 351 21.77 -7.02 3.57
N GLY A 352 23.10 -6.96 3.51
CA GLY A 352 23.95 -8.15 3.60
C GLY A 352 23.77 -8.94 4.91
N SER A 353 23.27 -8.29 5.97
CA SER A 353 23.08 -8.85 7.31
C SER A 353 21.64 -9.19 7.66
N THR A 354 20.62 -8.60 6.98
CA THR A 354 19.21 -8.64 7.44
C THR A 354 18.22 -8.57 6.28
N LYS A 355 17.12 -9.33 6.40
CA LYS A 355 15.92 -9.20 5.57
C LYS A 355 14.75 -8.73 6.44
N LEU A 356 14.16 -7.60 6.05
CA LEU A 356 13.02 -7.00 6.74
C LEU A 356 11.76 -7.16 5.92
N ALA A 357 10.70 -7.70 6.53
CA ALA A 357 9.38 -7.78 5.92
C ALA A 357 8.37 -6.91 6.65
N SER A 358 7.30 -6.54 5.95
CA SER A 358 6.16 -5.82 6.52
C SER A 358 5.30 -6.74 7.36
N ILE A 359 4.97 -6.36 8.59
CA ILE A 359 3.96 -7.09 9.39
C ILE A 359 2.56 -6.51 9.22
N ARG A 360 2.49 -5.23 8.87
CA ARG A 360 1.25 -4.47 8.75
C ARG A 360 1.47 -3.27 7.89
N ASN A 361 0.40 -2.81 7.26
CA ASN A 361 0.42 -1.55 6.56
C ASN A 361 0.48 -0.37 7.53
N GLY A 362 1.26 0.66 7.20
CA GLY A 362 1.41 1.86 8.03
C GLY A 362 0.32 2.90 7.74
N VAL A 363 -0.01 3.07 6.46
CA VAL A 363 -1.07 3.97 5.98
C VAL A 363 -1.80 3.29 4.82
N LEU A 364 -3.08 3.60 4.66
CA LEU A 364 -3.82 3.29 3.43
C LEU A 364 -3.85 4.52 2.55
N GLY A 365 -3.62 4.36 1.26
CA GLY A 365 -3.89 5.39 0.28
C GLY A 365 -5.18 5.10 -0.46
N LEU A 366 -6.11 6.05 -0.51
CA LEU A 366 -7.38 5.93 -1.22
C LEU A 366 -7.49 6.99 -2.30
N THR A 367 -8.07 6.60 -3.43
CA THR A 367 -8.54 7.52 -4.47
C THR A 367 -10.06 7.64 -4.34
N PHE A 368 -10.56 8.85 -4.13
CA PHE A 368 -11.98 9.17 -3.96
C PHE A 368 -12.43 10.04 -5.15
N PRO A 369 -12.84 9.42 -6.26
CA PRO A 369 -13.16 10.12 -7.50
C PRO A 369 -14.64 10.52 -7.56
N LEU A 370 -14.92 11.82 -7.61
CA LEU A 370 -16.27 12.37 -7.73
C LEU A 370 -16.53 12.88 -9.16
N SER A 371 -17.73 12.62 -9.65
CA SER A 371 -18.18 13.10 -10.96
C SER A 371 -19.63 13.57 -10.92
N TYR A 372 -19.93 14.69 -11.59
CA TYR A 372 -21.30 15.18 -11.83
C TYR A 372 -22.03 14.34 -12.87
N ASN A 373 -21.29 13.71 -13.79
CA ASN A 373 -21.82 12.77 -14.75
C ASN A 373 -20.90 11.55 -14.85
N PRO A 374 -21.22 10.43 -14.18
CA PRO A 374 -20.36 9.25 -14.19
C PRO A 374 -20.15 8.64 -15.58
N ASN A 375 -20.93 9.06 -16.59
CA ASN A 375 -20.80 8.62 -17.98
C ASN A 375 -19.88 9.52 -18.83
N LEU A 376 -19.46 10.69 -18.35
CA LEU A 376 -18.57 11.60 -19.07
C LEU A 376 -17.20 11.67 -18.39
N GLN A 377 -16.15 11.47 -19.18
CA GLN A 377 -14.77 11.84 -18.84
C GLN A 377 -14.50 13.25 -19.38
N PRO A 378 -13.71 14.09 -18.69
CA PRO A 378 -12.85 13.79 -17.53
C PRO A 378 -13.56 13.82 -16.17
N GLN A 379 -12.91 13.25 -15.15
CA GLN A 379 -13.29 13.38 -13.74
C GLN A 379 -13.34 14.85 -13.31
N ASP A 380 -14.35 15.23 -12.54
CA ASP A 380 -14.57 16.61 -12.12
C ASP A 380 -13.75 16.98 -10.87
N VAL A 381 -13.65 16.06 -9.90
CA VAL A 381 -12.89 16.25 -8.65
C VAL A 381 -12.39 14.90 -8.15
N THR A 382 -11.10 14.81 -7.83
CA THR A 382 -10.52 13.61 -7.21
C THR A 382 -9.82 13.99 -5.91
N TYR A 383 -10.13 13.26 -4.84
CA TYR A 383 -9.43 13.39 -3.57
C TYR A 383 -8.49 12.22 -3.34
N ARG A 384 -7.30 12.52 -2.84
CA ARG A 384 -6.37 11.55 -2.26
C ARG A 384 -6.54 11.53 -0.76
N ILE A 385 -6.78 10.36 -0.20
CA ILE A 385 -7.05 10.20 1.23
C ILE A 385 -6.04 9.22 1.81
N PHE A 386 -5.35 9.66 2.86
CA PHE A 386 -4.43 8.84 3.62
C PHE A 386 -5.05 8.46 4.96
N VAL A 387 -5.08 7.18 5.29
CA VAL A 387 -5.72 6.66 6.51
C VAL A 387 -4.69 5.96 7.37
N SER A 388 -4.53 6.40 8.62
CA SER A 388 -3.60 5.76 9.56
C SER A 388 -4.16 4.43 10.07
N THR A 389 -3.52 3.34 9.68
CA THR A 389 -3.90 1.99 10.16
C THR A 389 -3.72 1.87 11.67
N SER A 390 -2.70 2.50 12.25
CA SER A 390 -2.47 2.48 13.71
C SER A 390 -3.65 3.04 14.50
N ARG A 391 -4.31 4.08 13.97
CA ARG A 391 -5.51 4.69 14.57
C ARG A 391 -6.76 3.83 14.33
N LEU A 392 -6.87 3.19 13.17
CA LEU A 392 -7.93 2.21 12.93
C LEU A 392 -7.81 1.02 13.89
N PHE A 393 -6.61 0.48 14.10
CA PHE A 393 -6.38 -0.60 15.06
C PHE A 393 -6.67 -0.18 16.50
N ASP A 394 -6.36 1.06 16.88
CA ASP A 394 -6.75 1.58 18.19
C ASP A 394 -8.28 1.57 18.37
N LEU A 395 -9.04 1.93 17.32
CA LEU A 395 -10.51 1.84 17.36
C LEU A 395 -10.98 0.38 17.40
N ILE A 396 -10.45 -0.49 16.54
CA ILE A 396 -10.81 -1.92 16.49
C ILE A 396 -10.55 -2.60 17.84
N LYS A 397 -9.39 -2.37 18.46
CA LYS A 397 -9.02 -3.00 19.74
C LYS A 397 -9.94 -2.60 20.89
N ASN A 398 -10.54 -1.41 20.83
CA ASN A 398 -11.44 -0.90 21.86
C ASN A 398 -12.88 -1.38 21.68
N HIS A 399 -13.19 -2.11 20.59
CA HIS A 399 -14.54 -2.57 20.26
C HIS A 399 -14.51 -4.07 19.89
N PRO A 400 -14.90 -4.96 20.81
CA PRO A 400 -14.87 -6.41 20.56
C PRO A 400 -16.01 -6.92 19.67
N GLU A 401 -17.06 -6.10 19.47
CA GLU A 401 -18.26 -6.47 18.72
C GLU A 401 -18.31 -5.80 17.34
N THR A 402 -19.18 -6.31 16.47
CA THR A 402 -19.41 -5.74 15.14
C THR A 402 -19.88 -4.29 15.28
N THR A 403 -19.11 -3.33 14.75
CA THR A 403 -19.33 -1.91 15.02
C THR A 403 -19.25 -1.07 13.74
N THR A 404 -20.18 -0.14 13.59
CA THR A 404 -20.15 0.90 12.55
C THR A 404 -19.74 2.24 13.17
N PHE A 405 -18.73 2.88 12.60
CA PHE A 405 -18.19 4.17 13.03
C PHE A 405 -18.61 5.26 12.04
N GLU A 406 -19.37 6.23 12.53
CA GLU A 406 -19.73 7.42 11.77
C GLU A 406 -18.53 8.34 11.55
N TRP A 407 -18.52 9.10 10.46
CA TRP A 407 -17.36 9.95 10.09
C TRP A 407 -16.83 10.80 11.26
N ASN A 408 -17.72 11.41 12.03
CA ASN A 408 -17.36 12.30 13.14
C ASN A 408 -16.65 11.58 14.30
N THR A 409 -16.73 10.25 14.38
CA THR A 409 -16.09 9.48 15.45
C THR A 409 -14.69 9.00 15.08
N TRP A 410 -14.42 8.74 13.80
CA TRP A 410 -13.16 8.14 13.36
C TRP A 410 -12.36 9.01 12.37
N GLY A 411 -13.03 9.78 11.50
CA GLY A 411 -12.45 10.33 10.28
C GLY A 411 -11.41 11.43 10.49
N GLU A 412 -11.74 12.46 11.27
CA GLU A 412 -10.96 13.70 11.33
C GLU A 412 -9.49 13.47 11.70
N HIS A 413 -9.20 12.71 12.77
CA HIS A 413 -7.83 12.50 13.23
C HIS A 413 -7.14 11.25 12.66
N THR A 414 -7.91 10.38 12.00
CA THR A 414 -7.40 9.14 11.40
C THR A 414 -7.04 9.34 9.93
N THR A 415 -7.57 10.39 9.29
CA THR A 415 -7.40 10.64 7.86
C THR A 415 -6.70 11.97 7.54
N ARG A 416 -6.11 12.06 6.35
CA ARG A 416 -5.70 13.31 5.69
C ARG A 416 -6.17 13.31 4.26
N TRP A 417 -6.89 14.37 3.87
CA TRP A 417 -7.41 14.54 2.51
C TRP A 417 -6.59 15.60 1.77
N PHE A 418 -6.42 15.40 0.47
CA PHE A 418 -5.87 16.38 -0.46
C PHE A 418 -6.68 16.42 -1.75
N SER A 419 -6.90 17.62 -2.30
CA SER A 419 -7.38 17.76 -3.68
C SER A 419 -6.28 17.32 -4.63
N ASP A 420 -6.61 16.45 -5.57
CA ASP A 420 -5.67 15.95 -6.57
C ASP A 420 -6.21 16.22 -7.97
N ASP A 421 -6.00 17.46 -8.38
CA ASP A 421 -6.41 17.97 -9.69
C ASP A 421 -5.44 17.50 -10.80
N ASN A 422 -4.31 16.92 -10.41
CA ASN A 422 -3.27 16.47 -11.32
C ASN A 422 -3.54 15.01 -11.72
N GLN A 423 -4.16 14.79 -12.88
CA GLN A 423 -4.36 13.46 -13.47
C GLN A 423 -3.05 12.82 -13.97
N GLN A 424 -1.92 13.00 -13.26
CA GLN A 424 -0.78 12.15 -13.49
C GLN A 424 -1.22 10.75 -13.11
N ALA A 425 -1.21 9.89 -14.12
CA ALA A 425 -1.96 8.67 -14.04
C ALA A 425 -1.34 7.75 -12.98
N ASP A 426 -2.15 7.48 -11.96
CA ASP A 426 -1.81 6.84 -10.69
C ASP A 426 -1.56 5.33 -10.85
N TRP A 427 -0.56 5.01 -11.65
CA TRP A 427 -0.34 3.68 -12.17
C TRP A 427 0.36 2.77 -11.15
N ILE A 428 -0.33 2.44 -10.05
CA ILE A 428 -0.08 1.27 -9.18
C ILE A 428 0.83 1.49 -7.96
N SER A 429 2.09 1.95 -8.05
CA SER A 429 3.04 1.93 -6.89
C SER A 429 3.51 3.31 -6.39
N TRP A 430 2.58 4.11 -5.87
CA TRP A 430 2.87 5.44 -5.29
C TRP A 430 2.93 5.44 -3.75
N LEU A 431 2.63 4.30 -3.11
CA LEU A 431 2.66 4.11 -1.67
C LEU A 431 3.64 2.98 -1.30
N SER A 432 4.43 3.14 -0.24
CA SER A 432 5.18 2.05 0.37
C SER A 432 5.26 2.23 1.89
N GLY A 433 4.57 1.38 2.63
CA GLY A 433 4.47 1.38 4.09
C GLY A 433 3.67 2.58 4.59
N SER A 434 4.36 3.58 5.12
CA SER A 434 3.78 4.85 5.58
C SER A 434 4.09 6.03 4.64
N ARG A 435 4.76 5.75 3.53
CA ARG A 435 5.36 6.75 2.65
C ARG A 435 4.62 6.85 1.33
N TYR A 436 4.39 8.08 0.88
CA TYR A 436 3.76 8.43 -0.38
C TYR A 436 4.73 9.23 -1.23
N LEU A 437 4.97 8.78 -2.47
CA LEU A 437 5.76 9.51 -3.44
C LEU A 437 4.84 10.38 -4.30
N ARG A 438 5.15 11.68 -4.35
CA ARG A 438 4.49 12.64 -5.23
C ARG A 438 5.47 13.24 -6.21
N SER A 439 5.05 13.31 -7.47
CA SER A 439 5.74 14.05 -8.52
C SER A 439 4.96 15.33 -8.83
N SER A 440 5.66 16.45 -8.86
CA SER A 440 5.10 17.77 -9.15
C SER A 440 5.83 18.42 -10.32
N PRO A 441 5.22 19.33 -11.10
CA PRO A 441 5.94 20.11 -12.09
C PRO A 441 7.14 20.87 -11.48
N GLY A 442 8.31 20.79 -12.11
CA GLY A 442 9.54 21.47 -11.68
C GLY A 442 9.67 22.91 -12.20
N VAL A 443 10.86 23.50 -12.06
CA VAL A 443 11.18 24.88 -12.51
C VAL A 443 11.07 25.04 -14.01
N SER A 444 11.70 24.11 -14.73
CA SER A 444 11.84 24.15 -16.16
C SER A 444 10.79 23.27 -16.80
N TYR A 445 10.34 23.68 -17.98
CA TYR A 445 9.50 22.85 -18.82
C TYR A 445 10.21 21.50 -19.06
N GLY A 446 9.50 20.39 -18.84
CA GLY A 446 10.11 19.06 -18.97
C GLY A 446 10.93 18.63 -17.74
N SER A 447 10.69 19.21 -16.56
CA SER A 447 11.25 18.72 -15.29
C SER A 447 10.17 18.43 -14.25
N LEU A 448 10.48 17.53 -13.34
CA LEU A 448 9.66 17.18 -12.17
C LEU A 448 10.41 17.47 -10.87
N THR A 449 9.66 17.64 -9.81
CA THR A 449 10.14 17.67 -8.44
C THR A 449 9.54 16.48 -7.69
N LEU A 450 10.41 15.74 -7.00
CA LEU A 450 9.97 14.59 -6.20
C LEU A 450 9.82 15.00 -4.74
N THR A 451 8.67 14.65 -4.18
CA THR A 451 8.36 14.84 -2.76
C THR A 451 7.97 13.51 -2.14
N MET A 452 8.65 13.15 -1.06
CA MET A 452 8.29 12.03 -0.20
C MET A 452 7.45 12.55 0.96
N VAL A 453 6.27 11.97 1.18
CA VAL A 453 5.38 12.30 2.32
C VAL A 453 5.26 11.09 3.23
N ASP A 454 5.66 11.23 4.48
CA ASP A 454 5.57 10.20 5.51
C ASP A 454 4.43 10.52 6.48
N PHE A 455 3.47 9.59 6.60
CA PHE A 455 2.32 9.68 7.51
C PHE A 455 2.56 8.95 8.85
N CYS A 456 3.77 8.42 9.09
CA CYS A 456 4.13 7.81 10.35
C CYS A 456 4.07 8.84 11.50
N PRO A 457 3.18 8.67 12.50
CA PRO A 457 3.05 9.64 13.60
C PRO A 457 4.35 9.82 14.41
N PHE A 458 5.19 8.78 14.45
CA PHE A 458 6.46 8.81 15.18
C PHE A 458 7.52 9.60 14.43
N SER A 459 7.61 9.45 13.10
CA SER A 459 8.46 10.31 12.27
C SER A 459 8.11 11.79 12.46
N VAL A 460 6.81 12.12 12.44
CA VAL A 460 6.32 13.49 12.65
C VAL A 460 6.71 14.03 14.03
N LYS A 461 6.58 13.23 15.09
CA LYS A 461 6.95 13.66 16.46
C LYS A 461 8.46 13.80 16.63
N ARG A 462 9.24 12.84 16.13
CA ARG A 462 10.70 12.79 16.25
C ARG A 462 11.38 13.97 15.57
N HIS A 463 10.81 14.44 14.45
CA HIS A 463 11.33 15.57 13.68
C HIS A 463 10.49 16.84 13.85
N SER A 464 9.90 17.02 15.03
CA SER A 464 9.16 18.25 15.36
C SER A 464 10.07 19.46 15.60
N GLU A 465 11.35 19.24 15.90
CA GLU A 465 12.35 20.30 16.03
C GLU A 465 12.80 20.85 14.66
N PRO A 466 13.28 22.11 14.61
CA PRO A 466 13.54 22.77 13.34
C PRO A 466 14.71 22.15 12.57
N HIS A 467 14.45 21.71 11.35
CA HIS A 467 15.51 21.34 10.42
C HIS A 467 16.14 22.61 9.84
N SER A 468 17.45 22.59 9.57
CA SER A 468 18.17 23.69 8.90
C SER A 468 17.55 24.16 7.57
N ASN A 469 16.84 23.26 6.87
CA ASN A 469 16.13 23.54 5.61
C ASN A 469 14.61 23.43 5.76
N GLN A 470 14.10 23.58 6.99
CA GLN A 470 12.66 23.54 7.22
C GLN A 470 12.00 24.74 6.55
N ILE A 471 10.96 24.46 5.76
CA ILE A 471 10.11 25.52 5.23
C ILE A 471 9.35 26.10 6.41
N VAL A 472 9.37 27.43 6.59
CA VAL A 472 8.49 28.09 7.56
C VAL A 472 7.05 27.80 7.14
N PRO A 473 6.32 26.90 7.84
CA PRO A 473 5.08 26.42 7.32
C PRO A 473 4.03 27.53 7.48
N PRO A 474 3.18 27.81 6.49
CA PRO A 474 2.02 28.66 6.74
C PRO A 474 1.19 28.00 7.85
N THR A 475 0.84 28.78 8.88
CA THR A 475 -0.07 28.36 9.96
C THR A 475 -1.50 28.15 9.46
N GLN A 476 -1.77 28.54 8.22
CA GLN A 476 -3.08 28.47 7.61
C GLN A 476 -3.42 27.03 7.17
N PRO A 477 -4.69 26.61 7.37
CA PRO A 477 -5.23 25.38 6.82
C PRO A 477 -5.15 25.33 5.29
N LEU A 478 -4.99 24.13 4.74
CA LEU A 478 -5.28 23.84 3.34
C LEU A 478 -6.81 23.82 3.14
N LYS A 479 -7.34 24.52 2.13
CA LYS A 479 -8.80 24.66 1.92
C LYS A 479 -9.25 24.58 0.46
N GLY A 480 -10.44 24.01 0.24
CA GLY A 480 -11.16 24.03 -1.04
C GLY A 480 -10.45 23.23 -2.14
N ARG A 481 -10.56 23.68 -3.39
CA ARG A 481 -9.81 23.10 -4.53
C ARG A 481 -8.29 23.25 -4.38
N ASN A 482 -7.85 24.27 -3.66
CA ASN A 482 -6.44 24.50 -3.39
C ASN A 482 -5.92 23.69 -2.19
N ALA A 483 -6.68 22.70 -1.70
CA ALA A 483 -6.26 21.79 -0.65
C ALA A 483 -5.22 20.74 -1.14
N ASN A 484 -4.27 21.17 -1.96
CA ASN A 484 -3.14 20.37 -2.44
C ASN A 484 -1.89 20.71 -1.59
N MET A 485 -1.15 19.68 -1.18
CA MET A 485 0.08 19.78 -0.40
C MET A 485 1.14 20.69 -1.04
N GLU A 486 1.24 20.73 -2.37
CA GLU A 486 2.26 21.48 -3.11
C GLU A 486 2.27 22.97 -2.79
N HIS A 487 1.08 23.56 -2.57
CA HIS A 487 0.93 24.97 -2.23
C HIS A 487 1.76 25.39 -1.01
N ARG A 488 2.13 24.46 -0.13
CA ARG A 488 2.95 24.75 1.06
C ARG A 488 4.42 25.02 0.74
N TRP A 489 4.94 24.45 -0.34
CA TRP A 489 6.36 24.55 -0.67
C TRP A 489 6.64 25.15 -2.06
N THR A 490 5.68 25.17 -2.99
CA THR A 490 5.90 25.66 -4.36
C THR A 490 6.50 27.06 -4.40
N ARG A 491 6.05 27.97 -3.53
CA ARG A 491 6.61 29.34 -3.45
C ARG A 491 8.06 29.33 -2.97
N THR A 492 8.32 28.67 -1.84
CA THR A 492 9.67 28.59 -1.25
C THR A 492 10.67 27.92 -2.21
N LEU A 493 10.25 26.84 -2.89
CA LEU A 493 11.05 26.20 -3.93
C LEU A 493 11.35 27.16 -5.07
N ARG A 494 10.33 27.86 -5.58
CA ARG A 494 10.50 28.84 -6.66
C ARG A 494 11.43 29.97 -6.30
N ASP A 495 11.30 30.52 -5.09
CA ASP A 495 12.17 31.57 -4.59
C ASP A 495 13.62 31.07 -4.47
N TRP A 496 13.83 29.83 -4.00
CA TRP A 496 15.15 29.21 -3.96
C TRP A 496 15.74 29.01 -5.35
N TRP A 497 14.97 28.46 -6.28
CA TRP A 497 15.38 28.24 -7.68
C TRP A 497 15.76 29.55 -8.38
N ASN A 498 15.03 30.64 -8.13
CA ASN A 498 15.35 31.96 -8.68
C ASN A 498 16.61 32.57 -8.06
N SER A 499 16.94 32.21 -6.82
CA SER A 499 18.12 32.76 -6.11
C SER A 499 19.45 32.09 -6.49
N ARG A 500 19.43 30.98 -7.24
CA ARG A 500 20.64 30.24 -7.66
C ARG A 500 20.59 29.90 -9.16
N PRO A 501 21.19 30.74 -10.03
CA PRO A 501 21.19 30.49 -11.47
C PRO A 501 22.14 29.35 -11.89
N ASP A 502 23.17 29.05 -11.10
CA ASP A 502 24.15 28.00 -11.41
C ASP A 502 23.78 26.69 -10.72
N TRP A 503 23.10 25.82 -11.47
CA TRP A 503 22.78 24.46 -11.07
C TRP A 503 24.02 23.57 -11.19
N THR A 504 24.88 23.53 -10.18
CA THR A 504 25.84 22.43 -10.10
C THR A 504 25.11 21.16 -9.67
N SER A 505 25.34 20.05 -10.37
CA SER A 505 24.68 18.74 -10.17
C SER A 505 24.86 18.12 -8.76
N SER A 506 25.56 18.79 -7.86
CA SER A 506 25.93 18.37 -6.51
C SER A 506 25.08 18.96 -5.38
N ASP A 507 24.13 19.87 -5.64
CA ASP A 507 23.34 20.48 -4.57
C ASP A 507 22.19 19.54 -4.14
N GLU A 508 22.52 18.57 -3.28
CA GLU A 508 21.59 17.57 -2.70
C GLU A 508 20.63 18.16 -1.65
N ARG A 509 20.34 19.46 -1.72
CA ARG A 509 19.51 20.12 -0.74
C ARG A 509 18.09 19.54 -0.75
N VAL A 510 17.57 19.32 0.44
CA VAL A 510 16.19 18.91 0.66
C VAL A 510 15.43 19.99 1.41
N PHE A 511 14.15 20.14 1.09
CA PHE A 511 13.22 20.98 1.84
C PHE A 511 12.30 20.12 2.68
N VAL A 512 12.10 20.51 3.93
CA VAL A 512 11.32 19.71 4.87
C VAL A 512 10.10 20.52 5.34
N ASP A 513 8.91 19.92 5.28
CA ASP A 513 7.69 20.43 5.92
C ASP A 513 7.17 19.40 6.91
N VAL A 514 6.65 19.86 8.05
CA VAL A 514 6.08 19.02 9.10
C VAL A 514 4.74 19.61 9.51
N VAL A 515 3.67 18.90 9.18
CA VAL A 515 2.30 19.32 9.47
C VAL A 515 1.72 18.42 10.55
N GLY A 516 1.60 18.96 11.75
CA GLY A 516 0.99 18.26 12.88
C GLY A 516 -0.54 18.18 12.81
N SER A 517 -1.14 17.54 13.81
CA SER A 517 -2.61 17.38 13.90
C SER A 517 -3.39 18.67 14.17
N LYS A 518 -2.71 19.73 14.59
CA LYS A 518 -3.34 21.04 14.86
C LYS A 518 -3.73 21.79 13.57
N ILE A 519 -3.09 21.49 12.45
CA ILE A 519 -3.35 22.15 11.16
C ILE A 519 -4.27 21.23 10.33
N PRO A 520 -5.53 21.63 10.08
CA PRO A 520 -6.45 20.82 9.30
C PRO A 520 -6.24 21.00 7.79
N THR A 521 -6.71 20.00 7.04
CA THR A 521 -7.12 20.18 5.65
C THR A 521 -8.63 20.18 5.59
N ILE A 522 -9.22 21.12 4.85
CA ILE A 522 -10.67 21.28 4.69
C ILE A 522 -11.03 21.15 3.22
N VAL A 523 -11.79 20.12 2.86
CA VAL A 523 -12.28 19.89 1.49
C VAL A 523 -13.80 19.95 1.47
N GLU A 524 -14.39 20.49 0.39
CA GLU A 524 -15.84 20.77 0.34
C GLU A 524 -16.49 20.43 -1.00
N VAL A 525 -15.71 20.30 -2.08
CA VAL A 525 -16.27 20.18 -3.43
C VAL A 525 -16.85 18.78 -3.64
N GLY A 526 -18.13 18.71 -4.04
CA GLY A 526 -18.83 17.45 -4.26
C GLY A 526 -19.27 16.73 -2.98
N LEU A 527 -19.05 17.33 -1.81
CA LEU A 527 -19.46 16.81 -0.50
C LEU A 527 -20.63 17.62 0.03
N ARG A 528 -21.51 17.01 0.83
CA ARG A 528 -22.69 17.71 1.39
C ARG A 528 -22.29 18.76 2.43
N TYR A 529 -21.26 18.46 3.21
CA TYR A 529 -20.69 19.34 4.22
C TYR A 529 -19.16 19.35 4.10
N PRO A 530 -18.48 20.44 4.50
CA PRO A 530 -17.02 20.48 4.54
C PRO A 530 -16.45 19.36 5.41
N VAL A 531 -15.44 18.67 4.88
CA VAL A 531 -14.73 17.59 5.55
C VAL A 531 -13.42 18.10 6.09
N ILE A 532 -13.22 17.93 7.40
CA ILE A 532 -12.02 18.31 8.11
C ILE A 532 -11.18 17.06 8.37
N SER A 533 -9.88 17.12 8.06
CA SER A 533 -8.94 16.01 8.27
C SER A 533 -7.61 16.51 8.86
N ARG A 534 -6.98 15.72 9.74
CA ARG A 534 -5.93 16.13 10.68
C ARG A 534 -4.85 15.08 10.93
N LEU A 535 -4.75 14.01 10.16
CA LEU A 535 -3.64 13.07 10.28
C LEU A 535 -2.29 13.77 9.97
N GLY A 536 -1.37 13.82 10.93
CA GLY A 536 -0.09 14.50 10.75
C GLY A 536 0.79 13.85 9.69
N TRP A 537 1.67 14.64 9.05
CA TRP A 537 2.61 14.16 8.05
C TRP A 537 3.89 14.99 8.02
N ARG A 538 4.96 14.40 7.49
CA ARG A 538 6.24 15.07 7.20
C ARG A 538 6.53 14.90 5.71
N SER A 539 6.85 15.97 5.01
CA SER A 539 7.35 15.87 3.63
C SER A 539 8.83 16.23 3.55
N VAL A 540 9.48 15.60 2.58
CA VAL A 540 10.84 15.91 2.13
C VAL A 540 10.78 16.11 0.63
N THR A 541 11.14 17.28 0.16
CA THR A 541 11.14 17.62 -1.26
C THR A 541 12.57 17.81 -1.74
N LEU A 542 12.95 17.07 -2.78
CA LEU A 542 14.25 17.21 -3.41
C LEU A 542 14.29 18.51 -4.22
N ALA A 543 15.29 19.36 -3.95
CA ALA A 543 15.44 20.64 -4.64
C ALA A 543 15.87 20.48 -6.10
N ARG A 544 16.60 19.40 -6.40
CA ARG A 544 17.08 19.08 -7.75
C ARG A 544 15.91 18.67 -8.68
N PRO A 545 15.92 19.10 -9.95
CA PRO A 545 14.95 18.64 -10.93
C PRO A 545 15.19 17.18 -11.32
N PHE A 546 14.10 16.48 -11.64
CA PHE A 546 14.08 15.11 -12.16
C PHE A 546 13.54 15.10 -13.60
N PRO A 547 13.92 14.12 -14.42
CA PRO A 547 13.33 13.95 -15.75
C PRO A 547 11.83 13.63 -15.65
N VAL A 548 11.06 14.02 -16.67
CA VAL A 548 9.63 13.67 -16.79
C VAL A 548 9.49 12.18 -17.04
N LYS A 549 9.38 11.44 -15.94
CA LYS A 549 9.07 10.01 -15.90
C LYS A 549 7.91 9.80 -14.95
N VAL A 550 7.26 8.64 -15.05
CA VAL A 550 6.39 8.17 -13.99
C VAL A 550 7.29 7.63 -12.89
N TRP A 551 7.29 8.31 -11.75
CA TRP A 551 8.07 7.90 -10.60
C TRP A 551 7.22 7.08 -9.63
N LEU A 552 7.77 5.94 -9.21
CA LEU A 552 7.16 4.97 -8.31
C LEU A 552 8.07 4.76 -7.09
N ILE A 553 7.49 4.28 -6.00
CA ILE A 553 8.21 3.87 -4.79
C ILE A 553 7.94 2.41 -4.48
N GLU A 554 8.98 1.68 -4.10
CA GLU A 554 8.87 0.34 -3.52
C GLU A 554 10.06 0.04 -2.60
N GLY A 555 9.78 -0.25 -1.33
CA GLY A 555 10.77 -0.70 -0.37
C GLY A 555 11.86 0.33 -0.07
N GLU A 556 13.00 0.19 -0.75
CA GLU A 556 14.18 1.06 -0.68
C GLU A 556 14.53 1.73 -2.02
N HIS A 557 13.64 1.63 -3.01
CA HIS A 557 13.86 2.10 -4.37
C HIS A 557 12.89 3.22 -4.75
N LEU A 558 13.40 4.17 -5.55
CA LEU A 558 12.60 5.02 -6.44
C LEU A 558 12.81 4.55 -7.86
N ILE A 559 11.71 4.45 -8.61
CA ILE A 559 11.71 3.87 -9.96
C ILE A 559 11.09 4.88 -10.92
N GLY A 560 11.87 5.39 -11.87
CA GLY A 560 11.44 6.29 -12.93
C GLY A 560 11.27 5.55 -14.26
N LYS A 561 10.05 5.51 -14.79
CA LYS A 561 9.73 4.85 -16.07
C LYS A 561 9.22 5.84 -17.11
N ASP A 562 9.76 5.73 -18.33
CA ASP A 562 9.29 6.51 -19.47
C ASP A 562 7.93 6.00 -19.95
N PHE A 563 6.96 6.90 -20.16
CA PHE A 563 5.66 6.53 -20.71
C PHE A 563 5.59 6.79 -22.21
N ARG A 564 5.12 5.80 -22.99
CA ARG A 564 5.07 5.81 -24.46
C ARG A 564 4.19 6.92 -25.08
N GLY A 565 3.53 7.75 -24.28
CA GLY A 565 2.75 8.92 -24.73
C GLY A 565 3.59 10.15 -25.11
N PHE A 566 4.86 10.21 -24.68
CA PHE A 566 5.74 11.40 -24.87
C PHE A 566 6.98 11.13 -25.76
N GLY A 567 6.88 10.21 -26.72
CA GLY A 567 7.92 10.05 -27.76
C GLY A 567 9.25 9.44 -27.31
N ALA A 568 9.34 8.85 -26.11
CA ALA A 568 10.57 8.23 -25.61
C ALA A 568 10.91 6.92 -26.36
N ARG A 569 12.19 6.81 -26.77
CA ARG A 569 12.78 5.71 -27.57
C ARG A 569 13.54 4.67 -26.72
N THR A 570 13.55 4.81 -25.40
CA THR A 570 14.37 4.01 -24.48
C THR A 570 13.57 2.93 -23.79
N ASN A 571 13.94 1.65 -23.99
CA ASN A 571 13.43 0.52 -23.20
C ASN A 571 14.29 0.37 -21.94
N GLN A 572 14.32 1.42 -21.11
CA GLN A 572 15.07 1.45 -19.86
C GLN A 572 14.24 2.10 -18.76
N MET A 573 14.59 1.75 -17.53
CA MET A 573 13.97 2.26 -16.32
C MET A 573 15.08 2.80 -15.41
N THR A 574 14.90 4.01 -14.91
CA THR A 574 15.84 4.62 -13.97
C THR A 574 15.51 4.13 -12.57
N VAL A 575 16.49 3.57 -11.86
CA VAL A 575 16.32 3.12 -10.46
C VAL A 575 17.29 3.88 -9.57
N CYS A 576 16.78 4.47 -8.49
CA CYS A 576 17.57 5.04 -7.42
C CYS A 576 17.35 4.22 -6.15
N LYS A 577 18.42 3.61 -5.63
CA LYS A 577 18.38 2.86 -4.37
C LYS A 577 18.82 3.74 -3.21
N LEU A 578 18.25 3.57 -2.03
CA LEU A 578 18.75 4.26 -0.82
C LEU A 578 20.21 3.92 -0.50
N GLN A 579 20.93 4.90 0.06
CA GLN A 579 22.23 4.69 0.70
C GLN A 579 22.00 4.26 2.15
N THR A 580 21.95 2.95 2.39
CA THR A 580 21.76 2.34 3.73
C THR A 580 23.04 1.76 4.28
#